data_AF-A0AA42Z2Z8-F1
#
_entry.id   AF-A0AA42Z2Z8-F1
#
_cell.length_a   1.000
_cell.length_b   1.000
_cell.length_c   1.000
_cell.angle_alpha   90.00
_cell.angle_beta   90.00
_cell.angle_gamma   90.00
#
_symmetry.space_group_name_H-M   'P 1'
#
loop_
_entity.id
_entity.type
_entity.pdbx_description
1 polymer ?
#
loop_
_entity_poly.entity_id
_entity_poly.type
_entity_poly.pdbx_seq_one_letter_code
_entity_poly.pdbx_strand_id
1 'polypeptide(L)'
;MNTKRSFLRRGARLLGWSVLAVLVLFGCQITLLAFPQILFSDKTEIGTVVLHHDGLTEERALHLTTEIDRRLKGSRFHDPTRRDRVFVFRDRNNYELYRKLVFSKVVPSGFNLPTLGNSYVCEAVVVELGHATGGQPRFSIWDGDVAHIAAHEIGHQYIADRIGAGRWRRLPHWKQEGLPEYIANIGDIRADPSLSLVSRIEILKDDTRWTRTPAGRRPGWDRVHYEAGLLVEFLLDVEGRSLEQVLSDRVTRDATYTAMISWASSQEDLVGARSSPQSCWGWETQSPRRSAGTTFSTPPSVANLIRVIVGADPTETRC
;
A
#
# COMPACT_ATOMS: atom_id res chain seq x y z
N MET A 1 28.67 -12.13 -62.76
CA MET A 1 28.83 -12.62 -61.36
C MET A 1 29.10 -11.53 -60.30
N ASN A 2 29.66 -10.35 -60.65
CA ASN A 2 30.02 -9.32 -59.64
C ASN A 2 28.85 -8.55 -59.02
N THR A 3 27.72 -8.40 -59.71
CA THR A 3 26.53 -7.66 -59.22
C THR A 3 25.78 -8.38 -58.10
N LYS A 4 25.71 -9.72 -58.12
CA LYS A 4 25.08 -10.51 -57.04
C LYS A 4 25.86 -10.40 -55.73
N ARG A 5 27.20 -10.40 -55.78
CA ARG A 5 28.06 -10.27 -54.59
C ARG A 5 27.98 -8.88 -53.95
N SER A 6 27.86 -7.82 -54.74
CA SER A 6 27.70 -6.45 -54.21
C SER A 6 26.33 -6.24 -53.57
N PHE A 7 25.26 -6.81 -54.13
CA PHE A 7 23.92 -6.78 -53.55
C PHE A 7 23.85 -7.48 -52.18
N LEU A 8 24.41 -8.69 -52.08
CA LEU A 8 24.46 -9.45 -50.83
C LEU A 8 25.25 -8.72 -49.72
N ARG A 9 26.37 -8.08 -50.06
CA ARG A 9 27.16 -7.29 -49.10
C ARG A 9 26.43 -6.05 -48.59
N ARG A 10 25.66 -5.37 -49.45
CA ARG A 10 24.82 -4.23 -49.05
C ARG A 10 23.69 -4.69 -48.12
N GLY A 11 23.01 -5.79 -48.46
CA GLY A 11 21.97 -6.38 -47.61
C GLY A 11 22.49 -6.78 -46.23
N ALA A 12 23.64 -7.45 -46.16
CA ALA A 12 24.25 -7.84 -44.89
C ALA A 12 24.64 -6.63 -44.02
N ARG A 13 25.15 -5.54 -44.63
CA ARG A 13 25.45 -4.30 -43.89
C ARG A 13 24.19 -3.63 -43.35
N LEU A 14 23.13 -3.53 -44.15
CA LEU A 14 21.87 -2.95 -43.70
C LEU A 14 21.28 -3.75 -42.54
N LEU A 15 21.25 -5.07 -42.66
CA LEU A 15 20.83 -5.95 -41.56
C LEU A 15 21.68 -5.75 -40.30
N GLY A 16 23.00 -5.65 -40.45
CA GLY A 16 23.92 -5.38 -39.34
C GLY A 16 23.62 -4.06 -38.63
N TRP A 17 23.37 -2.98 -39.38
CA TRP A 17 22.98 -1.68 -38.82
C TRP A 17 21.61 -1.73 -38.14
N SER A 18 20.64 -2.45 -38.71
CA SER A 18 19.33 -2.63 -38.08
C SER A 18 19.43 -3.38 -36.76
N VAL A 19 20.21 -4.47 -36.70
CA VAL A 19 20.44 -5.22 -35.45
C VAL A 19 21.13 -4.33 -34.42
N LEU A 20 22.17 -3.59 -34.81
CA LEU A 20 22.86 -2.66 -33.91
C LEU A 20 21.92 -1.58 -33.37
N ALA A 21 21.09 -0.99 -34.22
CA ALA A 21 20.12 0.02 -33.80
C ALA A 21 19.12 -0.54 -32.78
N VAL A 22 18.62 -1.77 -32.97
CA VAL A 22 17.72 -2.44 -32.01
C VAL A 22 18.44 -2.67 -30.68
N LEU A 23 19.69 -3.13 -30.70
CA LEU A 23 20.47 -3.35 -29.47
C LEU A 23 20.73 -2.04 -28.71
N VAL A 24 21.04 -0.95 -29.42
CA VAL A 24 21.23 0.37 -28.81
C VAL A 24 19.92 0.85 -28.17
N LEU A 25 18.79 0.77 -28.89
CA LEU A 25 17.49 1.17 -28.35
C LEU A 25 17.10 0.35 -27.11
N PHE A 26 17.34 -0.96 -27.15
CA PHE A 26 17.11 -1.84 -26.01
C PHE A 26 18.03 -1.50 -24.84
N GLY A 27 19.31 -1.22 -25.09
CA GLY A 27 20.26 -0.77 -24.07
C GLY A 27 19.81 0.55 -23.42
N CYS A 28 19.37 1.52 -24.21
CA CYS A 28 18.83 2.79 -23.73
C CYS A 28 17.57 2.58 -22.87
N GLN A 29 16.66 1.71 -23.31
CA GLN A 29 15.47 1.35 -22.55
C GLN A 29 15.82 0.75 -21.17
N ILE A 30 16.72 -0.24 -21.12
CA ILE A 30 17.15 -0.84 -19.85
C ILE A 30 17.84 0.20 -18.98
N THR A 31 18.67 1.08 -19.56
CA THR A 31 19.36 2.14 -18.82
C THR A 31 18.39 3.11 -18.17
N LEU A 32 17.36 3.56 -18.91
CA LEU A 32 16.33 4.44 -18.37
C LEU A 32 15.52 3.80 -17.24
N LEU A 33 15.22 2.52 -17.35
CA LEU A 33 14.51 1.79 -16.29
C LEU A 33 15.41 1.53 -15.07
N ALA A 34 16.70 1.27 -15.26
CA ALA A 34 17.64 0.98 -14.17
C ALA A 34 18.09 2.26 -13.43
N PHE A 35 18.23 3.37 -14.17
CA PHE A 35 18.70 4.65 -13.67
C PHE A 35 17.73 5.80 -13.96
N PRO A 36 16.45 5.68 -13.53
CA PRO A 36 15.43 6.68 -13.81
C PRO A 36 15.75 8.05 -13.20
N GLN A 37 16.60 8.12 -12.17
CA GLN A 37 16.97 9.36 -11.48
C GLN A 37 17.55 10.44 -12.40
N ILE A 38 18.06 10.08 -13.59
CA ILE A 38 18.54 11.06 -14.58
C ILE A 38 17.42 11.97 -15.10
N LEU A 39 16.16 11.59 -14.90
CA LEU A 39 14.98 12.34 -15.32
C LEU A 39 14.25 13.03 -14.15
N PHE A 40 14.83 13.03 -12.95
CA PHE A 40 14.26 13.66 -11.76
C PHE A 40 15.21 14.74 -11.25
N SER A 41 14.69 15.94 -11.02
CA SER A 41 15.50 17.08 -10.56
C SER A 41 15.93 16.94 -9.11
N ASP A 42 15.08 16.32 -8.28
CA ASP A 42 15.20 16.35 -6.83
C ASP A 42 14.94 14.98 -6.20
N LYS A 43 15.37 14.87 -4.94
CA LYS A 43 15.04 13.74 -4.08
C LYS A 43 14.86 14.16 -2.63
N THR A 44 14.00 13.44 -1.92
CA THR A 44 13.79 13.54 -0.48
C THR A 44 13.99 12.18 0.17
N GLU A 45 14.68 12.14 1.31
CA GLU A 45 15.01 10.89 2.00
C GLU A 45 14.53 10.93 3.46
N ILE A 46 13.72 9.95 3.86
CA ILE A 46 13.28 9.76 5.25
C ILE A 46 13.32 8.27 5.56
N GLY A 47 14.03 7.90 6.63
CA GLY A 47 14.15 6.50 7.06
C GLY A 47 14.71 5.62 5.95
N THR A 48 13.91 4.64 5.52
CA THR A 48 14.27 3.69 4.44
C THR A 48 13.91 4.18 3.04
N VAL A 49 13.11 5.25 2.92
CA VAL A 49 12.51 5.69 1.67
C VAL A 49 13.36 6.78 1.02
N VAL A 50 13.64 6.60 -0.27
CA VAL A 50 14.25 7.60 -1.16
C VAL A 50 13.24 7.97 -2.24
N LEU A 51 12.60 9.12 -2.08
CA LEU A 51 11.61 9.66 -3.01
C LEU A 51 12.31 10.54 -4.05
N HIS A 52 12.36 10.08 -5.30
CA HIS A 52 12.73 10.90 -6.45
C HIS A 52 11.48 11.57 -7.03
N HIS A 53 11.56 12.88 -7.25
CA HIS A 53 10.43 13.66 -7.77
C HIS A 53 10.88 14.83 -8.65
N ASP A 54 9.97 15.28 -9.51
CA ASP A 54 10.16 16.44 -10.36
C ASP A 54 8.97 17.39 -10.14
N GLY A 55 9.25 18.59 -9.64
CA GLY A 55 8.27 19.65 -9.44
C GLY A 55 7.31 19.48 -8.25
N LEU A 56 7.62 18.64 -7.25
CA LEU A 56 6.97 18.71 -5.95
C LEU A 56 7.58 19.86 -5.13
N THR A 57 6.77 20.52 -4.30
CA THR A 57 7.31 21.42 -3.28
C THR A 57 8.05 20.61 -2.21
N GLU A 58 9.02 21.22 -1.54
CA GLU A 58 9.78 20.59 -0.45
C GLU A 58 8.86 20.05 0.64
N GLU A 59 7.86 20.83 1.06
CA GLU A 59 6.85 20.42 2.05
C GLU A 59 6.07 19.18 1.59
N ARG A 60 5.61 19.16 0.32
CA ARG A 60 4.85 18.03 -0.22
C ARG A 60 5.71 16.78 -0.31
N ALA A 61 6.95 16.91 -0.76
CA ALA A 61 7.89 15.80 -0.86
C ALA A 61 8.24 15.23 0.52
N LEU A 62 8.48 16.09 1.51
CA LEU A 62 8.74 15.70 2.90
C LEU A 62 7.53 14.97 3.50
N HIS A 63 6.33 15.54 3.35
CA HIS A 63 5.09 14.91 3.82
C HIS A 63 4.90 13.53 3.18
N LEU A 64 5.01 13.44 1.85
CA LEU A 64 4.83 12.19 1.13
C LEU A 64 5.85 11.13 1.54
N THR A 65 7.13 11.49 1.64
CA THR A 65 8.19 10.55 2.05
C THR A 65 7.99 10.07 3.48
N THR A 66 7.61 10.97 4.39
CA THR A 66 7.30 10.63 5.79
C THR A 66 6.14 9.67 5.89
N GLU A 67 5.07 9.90 5.12
CA GLU A 67 3.88 9.06 5.12
C GLU A 67 4.15 7.66 4.57
N ILE A 68 4.96 7.55 3.51
CA ILE A 68 5.39 6.26 2.97
C ILE A 68 6.21 5.50 4.02
N ASP A 69 7.23 6.13 4.61
CA ASP A 69 8.08 5.48 5.63
C ASP A 69 7.26 5.05 6.85
N ARG A 70 6.30 5.87 7.29
CA ARG A 70 5.39 5.56 8.40
C ARG A 70 4.52 4.34 8.10
N ARG A 71 3.93 4.26 6.91
CA ARG A 71 3.10 3.12 6.46
C ARG A 71 3.92 1.83 6.44
N LEU A 72 5.12 1.87 5.84
CA LEU A 72 6.01 0.72 5.79
C LEU A 72 6.40 0.23 7.18
N LYS A 73 6.76 1.13 8.10
CA LYS A 73 7.09 0.81 9.51
C LYS A 73 5.95 0.16 10.29
N GLY A 74 4.70 0.43 9.91
CA GLY A 74 3.53 -0.18 10.52
C GLY A 74 3.37 -1.68 10.20
N SER A 75 4.09 -2.16 9.19
CA SER A 75 4.04 -3.55 8.75
C SER A 75 5.12 -4.41 9.40
N ARG A 76 4.78 -5.66 9.73
CA ARG A 76 5.74 -6.68 10.21
C ARG A 76 6.77 -7.11 9.16
N PHE A 77 6.59 -6.66 7.92
CA PHE A 77 7.52 -6.91 6.81
C PHE A 77 8.57 -5.81 6.66
N HIS A 78 8.51 -4.74 7.47
CA HIS A 78 9.50 -3.67 7.45
C HIS A 78 10.91 -4.20 7.71
N ASP A 79 11.85 -3.76 6.87
CA ASP A 79 13.26 -4.02 7.02
C ASP A 79 14.01 -2.67 7.05
N PRO A 80 14.51 -2.25 8.23
CA PRO A 80 15.15 -0.94 8.40
C PRO A 80 16.50 -0.83 7.68
N THR A 81 17.04 -1.94 7.15
CA THR A 81 18.30 -1.95 6.41
C THR A 81 18.13 -1.64 4.92
N ARG A 82 16.87 -1.66 4.43
CA ARG A 82 16.56 -1.40 3.03
C ARG A 82 16.67 0.08 2.67
N ARG A 83 16.86 0.30 1.37
CA ARG A 83 16.73 1.60 0.71
C ARG A 83 15.74 1.46 -0.43
N ASP A 84 14.50 1.84 -0.16
CA ASP A 84 13.39 1.70 -1.10
C ASP A 84 13.30 2.96 -1.96
N ARG A 85 13.56 2.80 -3.27
CA ARG A 85 13.52 3.91 -4.23
C ARG A 85 12.15 4.00 -4.87
N VAL A 86 11.53 5.16 -4.74
CA VAL A 86 10.25 5.47 -5.35
C VAL A 86 10.35 6.72 -6.23
N PHE A 87 9.81 6.62 -7.43
CA PHE A 87 9.82 7.66 -8.46
C PHE A 87 8.40 8.16 -8.65
N VAL A 88 8.11 9.37 -8.17
CA VAL A 88 6.78 9.97 -8.25
C VAL A 88 6.73 10.97 -9.39
N PHE A 89 5.92 10.64 -10.39
CA PHE A 89 5.65 11.50 -11.53
C PHE A 89 4.44 12.36 -11.23
N ARG A 90 4.64 13.68 -11.26
CA ARG A 90 3.53 14.64 -11.19
C ARG A 90 2.73 14.67 -12.49
N ASP A 91 3.42 14.61 -13.64
CA ASP A 91 2.82 14.65 -14.96
C ASP A 91 2.56 13.25 -15.56
N ARG A 92 1.40 13.08 -16.19
CA ARG A 92 1.01 11.82 -16.83
C ARG A 92 1.86 11.50 -18.07
N ASN A 93 2.32 12.49 -18.84
CA ASN A 93 3.05 12.22 -20.08
C ASN A 93 4.43 11.62 -19.82
N ASN A 94 5.13 12.10 -18.79
CA ASN A 94 6.41 11.52 -18.39
C ASN A 94 6.22 10.09 -17.88
N TYR A 95 5.17 9.83 -17.10
CA TYR A 95 4.84 8.49 -16.65
C TYR A 95 4.46 7.53 -17.80
N GLU A 96 3.74 8.04 -18.81
CA GLU A 96 3.37 7.31 -20.02
C GLU A 96 4.59 6.79 -20.80
N LEU A 97 5.70 7.54 -20.82
CA LEU A 97 6.95 7.07 -21.40
C LEU A 97 7.43 5.80 -20.68
N TYR A 98 7.52 5.83 -19.34
CA TYR A 98 7.97 4.69 -18.54
C TYR A 98 7.04 3.48 -18.67
N ARG A 99 5.73 3.71 -18.68
CA ARG A 99 4.72 2.67 -18.94
C ARG A 99 4.97 1.96 -20.27
N LYS A 100 5.28 2.71 -21.33
CA LYS A 100 5.61 2.16 -22.66
C LYS A 100 6.94 1.41 -22.64
N LEU A 101 7.94 1.89 -21.91
CA LEU A 101 9.22 1.18 -21.73
C LEU A 101 9.06 -0.15 -20.98
N VAL A 102 8.01 -0.36 -20.20
CA VAL A 102 7.70 -1.68 -19.60
C VAL A 102 6.66 -2.47 -20.38
N PHE A 103 6.30 -2.01 -21.58
CA PHE A 103 5.30 -2.63 -22.47
C PHE A 103 3.93 -2.86 -21.82
N SER A 104 3.59 -2.10 -20.78
CA SER A 104 2.26 -2.19 -20.16
C SER A 104 1.21 -1.62 -21.11
N LYS A 105 0.03 -2.25 -21.21
CA LYS A 105 -1.08 -1.79 -22.07
C LYS A 105 -2.09 -0.90 -21.33
N VAL A 106 -2.08 -0.95 -20.01
CA VAL A 106 -2.97 -0.18 -19.13
C VAL A 106 -2.14 0.88 -18.43
N VAL A 107 -2.73 2.01 -18.05
CA VAL A 107 -2.07 3.08 -17.27
C VAL A 107 -2.31 2.79 -15.77
N PRO A 108 -1.47 2.01 -15.08
CA PRO A 108 -1.70 1.76 -13.67
C PRO A 108 -1.34 3.01 -12.86
N SER A 109 -1.89 3.14 -11.66
CA SER A 109 -1.56 4.24 -10.76
C SER A 109 -0.11 4.19 -10.25
N GLY A 110 0.43 2.97 -10.15
CA GLY A 110 1.84 2.69 -9.93
C GLY A 110 2.24 1.36 -10.58
N PHE A 111 3.53 1.09 -10.62
CA PHE A 111 4.05 -0.25 -10.87
C PHE A 111 5.45 -0.37 -10.27
N ASN A 112 5.89 -1.60 -10.04
CA ASN A 112 7.23 -1.86 -9.56
C ASN A 112 8.06 -2.70 -10.54
N LEU A 113 9.38 -2.54 -10.46
CA LEU A 113 10.35 -3.35 -11.15
C LEU A 113 11.27 -4.01 -10.10
N PRO A 114 10.87 -5.15 -9.51
CA PRO A 114 11.61 -5.79 -8.42
C PRO A 114 13.09 -6.01 -8.73
N THR A 115 13.40 -6.42 -9.97
CA THR A 115 14.79 -6.68 -10.40
C THR A 115 15.69 -5.45 -10.41
N LEU A 116 15.10 -4.25 -10.40
CA LEU A 116 15.81 -2.98 -10.37
C LEU A 116 15.63 -2.26 -9.02
N GLY A 117 14.80 -2.79 -8.11
CA GLY A 117 14.49 -2.14 -6.83
C GLY A 117 13.88 -0.75 -6.99
N ASN A 118 13.09 -0.53 -8.06
CA ASN A 118 12.46 0.75 -8.37
C ASN A 118 10.94 0.61 -8.35
N SER A 119 10.27 1.51 -7.63
CA SER A 119 8.81 1.69 -7.65
C SER A 119 8.46 2.99 -8.35
N TYR A 120 7.42 3.00 -9.16
CA TYR A 120 7.01 4.15 -9.96
C TYR A 120 5.55 4.46 -9.66
N VAL A 121 5.22 5.73 -9.43
CA VAL A 121 3.85 6.17 -9.11
C VAL A 121 3.51 7.42 -9.90
N CYS A 122 2.29 7.51 -10.42
CA CYS A 122 1.80 8.71 -11.08
C CYS A 122 0.79 9.44 -10.20
N GLU A 123 1.21 10.54 -9.56
CA GLU A 123 0.37 11.32 -8.65
C GLU A 123 -0.91 11.81 -9.35
N ALA A 124 -0.80 12.32 -10.58
CA ALA A 124 -1.98 12.80 -11.32
C ALA A 124 -3.03 11.68 -11.52
N VAL A 125 -2.60 10.45 -11.78
CA VAL A 125 -3.52 9.30 -11.94
C VAL A 125 -4.18 8.93 -10.61
N VAL A 126 -3.41 8.92 -9.52
CA VAL A 126 -3.90 8.61 -8.18
C VAL A 126 -4.93 9.65 -7.71
N VAL A 127 -4.60 10.93 -7.82
CA VAL A 127 -5.47 12.04 -7.39
C VAL A 127 -6.75 12.11 -8.22
N GLU A 128 -6.66 11.96 -9.55
CA GLU A 128 -7.84 11.91 -10.42
C GLU A 128 -8.79 10.78 -10.01
N LEU A 129 -8.24 9.61 -9.69
CA LEU A 129 -9.01 8.45 -9.28
C LEU A 129 -9.70 8.70 -7.93
N GLY A 130 -8.99 9.26 -6.95
CA GLY A 130 -9.58 9.67 -5.67
C GLY A 130 -10.72 10.68 -5.85
N HIS A 131 -10.56 11.68 -6.71
CA HIS A 131 -11.64 12.63 -7.01
C HIS A 131 -12.85 11.94 -7.66
N ALA A 132 -12.63 11.02 -8.59
CA ALA A 132 -13.71 10.33 -9.30
C ALA A 132 -14.54 9.42 -8.38
N THR A 133 -13.93 8.87 -7.33
CA THR A 133 -14.55 7.93 -6.39
C THR A 133 -15.02 8.60 -5.10
N GLY A 134 -14.61 9.85 -4.86
CA GLY A 134 -14.77 10.55 -3.58
C GLY A 134 -13.84 10.01 -2.49
N GLY A 135 -12.73 9.38 -2.87
CA GLY A 135 -11.74 8.79 -1.97
C GLY A 135 -12.27 7.56 -1.22
N GLN A 136 -13.21 6.82 -1.82
CA GLN A 136 -13.86 5.68 -1.19
C GLN A 136 -13.77 4.41 -2.06
N PRO A 137 -13.67 3.24 -1.41
CA PRO A 137 -13.48 3.04 0.04
C PRO A 137 -12.05 3.42 0.48
N ARG A 138 -11.88 3.87 1.73
CA ARG A 138 -10.55 4.15 2.31
C ARG A 138 -9.66 2.89 2.26
N PHE A 139 -8.35 3.08 2.08
CA PHE A 139 -7.36 1.98 1.99
C PHE A 139 -7.64 1.03 0.83
N SER A 140 -8.19 1.58 -0.25
CA SER A 140 -8.27 0.90 -1.54
C SER A 140 -7.45 1.68 -2.54
N ILE A 141 -7.11 1.05 -3.68
CA ILE A 141 -6.45 1.72 -4.80
C ILE A 141 -7.26 2.91 -5.38
N TRP A 142 -8.48 3.14 -4.89
CA TRP A 142 -9.38 4.22 -5.27
C TRP A 142 -9.45 5.37 -4.25
N ASP A 143 -8.76 5.28 -3.11
CA ASP A 143 -8.81 6.33 -2.08
C ASP A 143 -8.11 7.63 -2.49
N GLY A 144 -7.25 7.59 -3.50
CA GLY A 144 -6.52 8.74 -4.01
C GLY A 144 -5.28 9.11 -3.20
N ASP A 145 -4.79 8.24 -2.33
CA ASP A 145 -3.58 8.48 -1.54
C ASP A 145 -2.32 8.00 -2.29
N VAL A 146 -1.47 8.96 -2.66
CA VAL A 146 -0.19 8.70 -3.33
C VAL A 146 0.77 7.91 -2.45
N ALA A 147 0.75 8.14 -1.13
CA ALA A 147 1.61 7.45 -0.19
C ALA A 147 1.21 5.98 -0.04
N HIS A 148 -0.11 5.72 -0.03
CA HIS A 148 -0.65 4.37 -0.09
C HIS A 148 -0.12 3.63 -1.32
N ILE A 149 -0.33 4.17 -2.52
CA ILE A 149 0.12 3.52 -3.76
C ILE A 149 1.64 3.33 -3.77
N ALA A 150 2.43 4.31 -3.34
CA ALA A 150 3.87 4.17 -3.23
C ALA A 150 4.30 3.05 -2.26
N ALA A 151 3.69 2.97 -1.08
CA ALA A 151 3.96 1.92 -0.10
C ALA A 151 3.52 0.54 -0.63
N HIS A 152 2.43 0.47 -1.38
CA HIS A 152 1.98 -0.75 -2.07
C HIS A 152 3.04 -1.23 -3.07
N GLU A 153 3.52 -0.37 -3.96
CA GLU A 153 4.54 -0.75 -4.94
C GLU A 153 5.86 -1.22 -4.28
N ILE A 154 6.24 -0.61 -3.15
CA ILE A 154 7.36 -1.07 -2.32
C ILE A 154 7.05 -2.43 -1.67
N GLY A 155 5.80 -2.65 -1.21
CA GLY A 155 5.35 -3.92 -0.65
C GLY A 155 5.50 -5.09 -1.62
N HIS A 156 5.27 -4.90 -2.92
CA HIS A 156 5.60 -5.91 -3.93
C HIS A 156 7.09 -6.27 -3.91
N GLN A 157 8.00 -5.29 -3.72
CA GLN A 157 9.44 -5.54 -3.64
C GLN A 157 9.79 -6.34 -2.39
N TYR A 158 9.22 -6.01 -1.22
CA TYR A 158 9.48 -6.70 0.04
C TYR A 158 9.24 -8.20 -0.07
N ILE A 159 8.11 -8.58 -0.68
CA ILE A 159 7.79 -10.00 -0.85
C ILE A 159 8.66 -10.62 -1.94
N ALA A 160 8.84 -9.94 -3.07
CA ALA A 160 9.65 -10.45 -4.18
C ALA A 160 11.10 -10.71 -3.78
N ASP A 161 11.70 -9.87 -2.94
CA ASP A 161 13.07 -10.04 -2.45
C ASP A 161 13.17 -11.21 -1.47
N ARG A 162 12.14 -11.41 -0.64
CA ARG A 162 12.12 -12.49 0.34
C ARG A 162 11.94 -13.88 -0.29
N ILE A 163 11.17 -13.98 -1.38
CA ILE A 163 10.83 -15.29 -1.97
C ILE A 163 11.39 -15.50 -3.37
N GLY A 164 12.02 -14.48 -3.95
CA GLY A 164 12.49 -14.43 -5.33
C GLY A 164 11.39 -14.03 -6.32
N ALA A 165 11.73 -13.11 -7.23
CA ALA A 165 10.82 -12.59 -8.26
C ALA A 165 10.16 -13.68 -9.13
N GLY A 166 10.86 -14.78 -9.40
CA GLY A 166 10.31 -15.90 -10.18
C GLY A 166 9.24 -16.70 -9.43
N ARG A 167 9.32 -16.81 -8.11
CA ARG A 167 8.24 -17.41 -7.29
C ARG A 167 7.09 -16.42 -7.14
N TRP A 168 7.39 -15.15 -6.88
CA TRP A 168 6.42 -14.07 -6.80
C TRP A 168 5.45 -14.05 -7.98
N ARG A 169 5.97 -14.01 -9.21
CA ARG A 169 5.17 -13.98 -10.45
C ARG A 169 4.25 -15.19 -10.65
N ARG A 170 4.51 -16.31 -9.96
CA ARG A 170 3.70 -17.54 -10.05
C ARG A 170 2.61 -17.62 -8.98
N LEU A 171 2.59 -16.71 -8.01
CA LEU A 171 1.54 -16.71 -6.99
C LEU A 171 0.18 -16.37 -7.59
N PRO A 172 -0.93 -16.85 -7.00
CA PRO A 172 -2.25 -16.35 -7.34
C PRO A 172 -2.34 -14.83 -7.17
N HIS A 173 -3.08 -14.17 -8.07
CA HIS A 173 -3.23 -12.71 -8.09
C HIS A 173 -3.60 -12.10 -6.73
N TRP A 174 -4.53 -12.71 -5.99
CA TRP A 174 -4.95 -12.20 -4.67
C TRP A 174 -3.81 -12.18 -3.64
N LYS A 175 -2.78 -13.04 -3.77
CA LYS A 175 -1.57 -12.96 -2.93
C LYS A 175 -0.62 -11.89 -3.46
N GLN A 176 -0.57 -11.74 -4.79
CA GLN A 176 0.27 -10.73 -5.44
C GLN A 176 -0.14 -9.32 -5.07
N GLU A 177 -1.45 -9.05 -4.97
CA GLU A 177 -1.96 -7.73 -4.58
C GLU A 177 -2.20 -7.63 -3.06
N GLY A 178 -2.74 -8.67 -2.43
CA GLY A 178 -3.15 -8.60 -1.04
C GLY A 178 -2.03 -8.39 -0.03
N LEU A 179 -0.83 -8.95 -0.28
CA LEU A 179 0.33 -8.74 0.60
C LEU A 179 0.82 -7.27 0.57
N PRO A 180 1.02 -6.66 -0.61
CA PRO A 180 1.28 -5.23 -0.72
C PRO A 180 0.19 -4.34 -0.12
N GLU A 181 -1.09 -4.64 -0.36
CA GLU A 181 -2.21 -3.90 0.25
C GLU A 181 -2.14 -3.95 1.78
N TYR A 182 -1.86 -5.13 2.34
CA TYR A 182 -1.64 -5.29 3.78
C TYR A 182 -0.42 -4.47 4.25
N ILE A 183 0.72 -4.55 3.56
CA ILE A 183 1.94 -3.80 3.92
C ILE A 183 1.69 -2.30 3.93
N ALA A 184 0.98 -1.78 2.92
CA ALA A 184 0.79 -0.35 2.73
C ALA A 184 -0.17 0.29 3.75
N ASN A 185 -1.08 -0.50 4.33
CA ASN A 185 -2.21 0.05 5.08
C ASN A 185 -2.33 -0.45 6.52
N ILE A 186 -1.74 -1.59 6.89
CA ILE A 186 -2.05 -2.24 8.18
C ILE A 186 -1.71 -1.36 9.39
N GLY A 187 -0.64 -0.58 9.33
CA GLY A 187 -0.27 0.36 10.39
C GLY A 187 -1.37 1.39 10.68
N ASP A 188 -1.97 1.91 9.61
CA ASP A 188 -2.99 2.96 9.67
C ASP A 188 -4.33 2.41 10.10
N ILE A 189 -4.69 1.25 9.53
CA ILE A 189 -5.89 0.50 9.90
C ILE A 189 -5.89 0.22 11.40
N ARG A 190 -4.76 -0.22 11.97
CA ARG A 190 -4.65 -0.49 13.41
C ARG A 190 -4.71 0.77 14.28
N ALA A 191 -4.32 1.92 13.74
CA ALA A 191 -4.38 3.19 14.44
C ALA A 191 -5.79 3.81 14.48
N ASP A 192 -6.71 3.35 13.61
CA ASP A 192 -8.08 3.85 13.52
C ASP A 192 -9.09 2.77 13.96
N PRO A 193 -9.64 2.86 15.19
CA PRO A 193 -10.53 1.84 15.73
C PRO A 193 -11.86 1.72 14.97
N SER A 194 -12.21 2.69 14.10
CA SER A 194 -13.42 2.60 13.27
C SER A 194 -13.26 1.63 12.08
N LEU A 195 -12.03 1.19 11.79
CA LEU A 195 -11.69 0.38 10.61
C LEU A 195 -11.38 -1.07 10.95
N SER A 196 -12.17 -1.65 11.86
CA SER A 196 -12.06 -3.07 12.17
C SER A 196 -12.17 -3.93 10.89
N LEU A 197 -11.54 -5.10 10.90
CA LEU A 197 -11.65 -6.04 9.77
C LEU A 197 -13.12 -6.37 9.46
N VAL A 198 -13.96 -6.50 10.50
CA VAL A 198 -15.41 -6.72 10.34
C VAL A 198 -16.08 -5.56 9.60
N SER A 199 -15.83 -4.30 9.98
CA SER A 199 -16.47 -3.15 9.30
C SER A 199 -16.05 -3.03 7.83
N ARG A 200 -14.81 -3.39 7.51
CA ARG A 200 -14.31 -3.43 6.13
C ARG A 200 -14.85 -4.62 5.32
N ILE A 201 -15.10 -5.76 5.96
CA ILE A 201 -15.81 -6.89 5.33
C ILE A 201 -17.24 -6.49 4.94
N GLU A 202 -17.94 -5.69 5.77
CA GLU A 202 -19.26 -5.17 5.40
C GLU A 202 -19.20 -4.24 4.18
N ILE A 203 -18.16 -3.42 4.04
CA ILE A 203 -17.92 -2.64 2.82
C ILE A 203 -17.73 -3.57 1.60
N LEU A 204 -16.98 -4.67 1.75
CA LEU A 204 -16.79 -5.67 0.69
C LEU A 204 -18.09 -6.34 0.24
N LYS A 205 -19.03 -6.55 1.17
CA LYS A 205 -20.35 -7.15 0.90
C LYS A 205 -21.33 -6.16 0.25
N ASP A 206 -21.14 -4.86 0.45
CA ASP A 206 -21.99 -3.82 -0.15
C ASP A 206 -21.65 -3.61 -1.64
N ASP A 207 -22.34 -4.35 -2.51
CA ASP A 207 -22.19 -4.28 -3.97
C ASP A 207 -22.32 -2.85 -4.53
N THR A 208 -23.05 -1.96 -3.85
CA THR A 208 -23.25 -0.59 -4.32
C THR A 208 -21.97 0.25 -4.29
N ARG A 209 -20.99 -0.12 -3.45
CA ARG A 209 -19.68 0.55 -3.32
C ARG A 209 -18.78 0.36 -4.53
N TRP A 210 -18.95 -0.75 -5.25
CA TRP A 210 -18.01 -1.22 -6.29
C TRP A 210 -18.46 -0.85 -7.71
N THR A 211 -19.63 -0.22 -7.86
CA THR A 211 -20.24 0.11 -9.16
C THR A 211 -19.61 1.30 -9.87
N ARG A 212 -18.76 2.08 -9.17
CA ARG A 212 -18.21 3.36 -9.67
C ARG A 212 -16.86 3.23 -10.37
N THR A 213 -16.67 2.18 -11.17
CA THR A 213 -15.42 2.04 -11.93
C THR A 213 -15.30 3.19 -12.94
N PRO A 214 -14.27 4.07 -12.85
CA PRO A 214 -14.11 5.15 -13.81
C PRO A 214 -13.89 4.63 -15.24
N ALA A 215 -14.29 5.42 -16.23
CA ALA A 215 -14.13 5.07 -17.64
C ALA A 215 -12.67 4.73 -17.99
N GLY A 216 -12.47 3.67 -18.77
CA GLY A 216 -11.13 3.18 -19.14
C GLY A 216 -10.43 2.32 -18.08
N ARG A 217 -11.08 2.05 -16.93
CA ARG A 217 -10.62 1.07 -15.94
C ARG A 217 -11.34 -0.26 -16.09
N ARG A 218 -10.71 -1.33 -15.60
CA ARG A 218 -11.32 -2.66 -15.56
C ARG A 218 -12.42 -2.69 -14.49
N PRO A 219 -13.68 -3.03 -14.83
CA PRO A 219 -14.77 -3.13 -13.86
C PRO A 219 -14.45 -4.08 -12.70
N GLY A 220 -14.72 -3.63 -11.48
CA GLY A 220 -14.56 -4.40 -10.24
C GLY A 220 -13.11 -4.67 -9.82
N TRP A 221 -12.14 -4.02 -10.44
CA TRP A 221 -10.72 -4.22 -10.14
C TRP A 221 -10.34 -3.77 -8.73
N ASP A 222 -10.93 -2.68 -8.26
CA ASP A 222 -10.82 -2.20 -6.89
C ASP A 222 -11.35 -3.19 -5.86
N ARG A 223 -12.52 -3.79 -6.12
CA ARG A 223 -13.09 -4.81 -5.23
C ARG A 223 -12.13 -5.97 -5.07
N VAL A 224 -11.50 -6.40 -6.17
CA VAL A 224 -10.54 -7.50 -6.17
C VAL A 224 -9.31 -7.17 -5.32
N HIS A 225 -8.76 -5.96 -5.44
CA HIS A 225 -7.63 -5.52 -4.61
C HIS A 225 -8.02 -5.39 -3.13
N TYR A 226 -9.18 -4.79 -2.88
CA TYR A 226 -9.71 -4.62 -1.53
C TYR A 226 -9.93 -5.97 -0.84
N GLU A 227 -10.62 -6.90 -1.50
CA GLU A 227 -10.79 -8.28 -1.03
C GLU A 227 -9.43 -8.93 -0.75
N ALA A 228 -8.48 -8.82 -1.68
CA ALA A 228 -7.15 -9.42 -1.53
C ALA A 228 -6.44 -8.94 -0.26
N GLY A 229 -6.50 -7.64 0.05
CA GLY A 229 -5.96 -7.08 1.30
C GLY A 229 -6.64 -7.66 2.54
N LEU A 230 -7.97 -7.75 2.56
CA LEU A 230 -8.73 -8.32 3.68
C LEU A 230 -8.41 -9.80 3.90
N LEU A 231 -8.29 -10.58 2.83
CA LEU A 231 -7.94 -12.00 2.91
C LEU A 231 -6.56 -12.20 3.55
N VAL A 232 -5.58 -11.38 3.16
CA VAL A 232 -4.24 -11.43 3.75
C VAL A 232 -4.30 -11.02 5.21
N GLU A 233 -4.95 -9.91 5.55
CA GLU A 233 -5.09 -9.48 6.95
C GLU A 233 -5.72 -10.57 7.81
N PHE A 234 -6.83 -11.18 7.36
CA PHE A 234 -7.46 -12.30 8.05
C PHE A 234 -6.49 -13.45 8.32
N LEU A 235 -5.74 -13.88 7.29
CA LEU A 235 -4.78 -14.97 7.46
C LEU A 235 -3.64 -14.60 8.43
N LEU A 236 -3.15 -13.37 8.39
CA LEU A 236 -1.98 -12.95 9.15
C LEU A 236 -2.30 -12.61 10.60
N ASP A 237 -3.42 -11.94 10.84
CA ASP A 237 -3.76 -11.32 12.12
C ASP A 237 -4.84 -12.08 12.87
N VAL A 238 -5.80 -12.70 12.17
CA VAL A 238 -6.86 -13.50 12.81
C VAL A 238 -6.42 -14.96 12.94
N GLU A 239 -5.97 -15.58 11.86
CA GLU A 239 -5.51 -16.97 11.89
C GLU A 239 -4.05 -17.13 12.34
N GLY A 240 -3.30 -16.03 12.48
CA GLY A 240 -1.92 -16.04 12.97
C GLY A 240 -0.93 -16.76 12.05
N ARG A 241 -1.21 -16.85 10.74
CA ARG A 241 -0.34 -17.55 9.80
C ARG A 241 0.97 -16.81 9.57
N SER A 242 2.04 -17.59 9.41
CA SER A 242 3.32 -17.14 8.85
C SER A 242 3.19 -16.78 7.36
N LEU A 243 4.13 -16.00 6.84
CA LEU A 243 4.18 -15.69 5.41
C LEU A 243 4.27 -16.96 4.57
N GLU A 244 5.10 -17.92 4.97
CA GLU A 244 5.32 -19.18 4.26
C GLU A 244 4.03 -20.01 4.18
N GLN A 245 3.22 -20.01 5.24
CA GLN A 245 1.90 -20.65 5.24
C GLN A 245 0.93 -19.93 4.31
N VAL A 246 0.87 -18.59 4.31
CA VAL A 246 0.02 -17.83 3.37
C VAL A 246 0.41 -18.09 1.92
N LEU A 247 1.71 -18.18 1.64
CA LEU A 247 2.22 -18.41 0.30
C LEU A 247 2.06 -19.86 -0.20
N SER A 248 1.63 -20.79 0.66
CA SER A 248 1.39 -22.19 0.29
C SER A 248 0.24 -22.36 -0.70
N ASP A 249 0.37 -23.28 -1.66
CA ASP A 249 -0.70 -23.62 -2.62
C ASP A 249 -1.93 -24.23 -1.94
N ARG A 250 -1.79 -24.72 -0.71
CA ARG A 250 -2.93 -25.21 0.11
C ARG A 250 -3.85 -24.08 0.58
N VAL A 251 -3.36 -22.84 0.60
CA VAL A 251 -4.16 -21.66 0.95
C VAL A 251 -4.72 -21.06 -0.33
N THR A 252 -6.01 -21.32 -0.56
CA THR A 252 -6.75 -20.86 -1.75
C THR A 252 -7.56 -19.61 -1.44
N ARG A 253 -7.97 -18.88 -2.49
CA ARG A 253 -8.80 -17.66 -2.33
C ARG A 253 -10.15 -18.04 -1.70
N ASP A 254 -10.85 -19.00 -2.31
CA ASP A 254 -12.22 -19.34 -1.95
C ASP A 254 -12.33 -19.88 -0.52
N ALA A 255 -11.42 -20.77 -0.10
CA ALA A 255 -11.42 -21.29 1.27
C ALA A 255 -11.15 -20.18 2.29
N THR A 256 -10.19 -19.29 2.01
CA THR A 256 -9.89 -18.13 2.87
C THR A 256 -11.08 -17.18 2.94
N TYR A 257 -11.73 -16.89 1.80
CA TYR A 257 -12.90 -16.02 1.74
C TYR A 257 -14.05 -16.59 2.58
N THR A 258 -14.40 -17.85 2.39
CA THR A 258 -15.45 -18.51 3.18
C THR A 258 -15.14 -18.48 4.68
N ALA A 259 -13.90 -18.77 5.07
CA ALA A 259 -13.48 -18.72 6.47
C ALA A 259 -13.55 -17.30 7.04
N MET A 260 -13.10 -16.30 6.29
CA MET A 260 -13.13 -14.88 6.67
C MET A 260 -14.57 -14.39 6.88
N ILE A 261 -15.49 -14.67 5.94
CA ILE A 261 -16.90 -14.27 6.07
C ILE A 261 -17.56 -14.99 7.25
N SER A 262 -17.34 -16.30 7.41
CA SER A 262 -17.88 -17.05 8.55
C SER A 262 -17.36 -16.53 9.89
N TRP A 263 -16.09 -16.16 9.96
CA TRP A 263 -15.50 -15.56 11.15
C TRP A 263 -16.14 -14.20 11.45
N ALA A 264 -16.31 -13.33 10.46
CA ALA A 264 -16.90 -12.01 10.64
C ALA A 264 -18.34 -12.09 11.18
N SER A 265 -19.18 -12.97 10.62
CA SER A 265 -20.54 -13.19 11.13
C SER A 265 -20.57 -13.64 12.59
N SER A 266 -19.62 -14.50 13.00
CA SER A 266 -19.53 -14.92 14.41
C SER A 266 -19.19 -13.77 15.38
N GLN A 267 -18.51 -12.72 14.91
CA GLN A 267 -18.21 -11.54 15.73
C GLN A 267 -19.44 -10.66 15.93
N GLU A 268 -20.32 -10.56 14.93
CA GLU A 268 -21.58 -9.80 15.01
C GLU A 268 -22.53 -10.43 16.04
N ASP A 269 -22.65 -11.76 16.04
CA ASP A 269 -23.47 -12.51 17.00
C ASP A 269 -23.01 -12.27 18.45
N LEU A 270 -21.69 -12.20 18.68
CA LEU A 270 -21.12 -11.91 20.00
C LEU A 270 -21.41 -10.49 20.48
N VAL A 271 -21.43 -9.51 19.57
CA VAL A 271 -21.78 -8.12 19.90
C VAL A 271 -23.29 -7.99 20.17
N GLY A 272 -24.14 -8.64 19.35
CA GLY A 272 -25.59 -8.68 19.55
C GLY A 272 -26.02 -9.35 20.86
N ALA A 273 -25.34 -10.43 21.25
CA ALA A 273 -25.59 -11.11 22.52
C ALA A 273 -25.22 -10.24 23.74
N ARG A 274 -24.23 -9.35 23.62
CA ARG A 274 -23.82 -8.43 24.71
C ARG A 274 -24.69 -7.18 24.81
N SER A 275 -25.32 -6.76 23.71
CA SER A 275 -26.16 -5.56 23.66
C SER A 275 -27.64 -5.84 23.98
N SER A 276 -28.05 -7.11 24.05
CA SER A 276 -29.37 -7.47 24.55
C SER A 276 -29.40 -7.26 26.07
N PRO A 277 -30.13 -6.26 26.59
CA PRO A 277 -30.25 -6.08 28.03
C PRO A 277 -30.94 -7.34 28.56
N GLN A 278 -30.20 -8.16 29.30
CA GLN A 278 -30.83 -9.08 30.23
C GLN A 278 -31.65 -8.21 31.17
N SER A 279 -32.95 -8.12 30.87
CA SER A 279 -33.94 -7.64 31.81
C SER A 279 -33.87 -8.59 33.01
N CYS A 280 -33.04 -8.25 33.98
CA CYS A 280 -33.10 -8.78 35.32
C CYS A 280 -34.42 -8.31 35.93
N TRP A 281 -35.50 -8.97 35.51
CA TRP A 281 -36.73 -9.00 36.26
C TRP A 281 -36.50 -9.82 37.52
N GLY A 282 -36.82 -9.23 38.67
CA GLY A 282 -37.30 -10.00 39.81
C GLY A 282 -36.40 -10.05 41.04
N TRP A 283 -35.95 -8.90 41.56
CA TRP A 283 -35.68 -8.78 43.00
C TRP A 283 -36.43 -7.56 43.50
N GLU A 284 -37.70 -7.80 43.81
CA GLU A 284 -38.55 -6.95 44.61
C GLU A 284 -37.93 -6.85 46.01
N THR A 285 -37.26 -5.74 46.31
CA THR A 285 -36.88 -5.39 47.68
C THR A 285 -37.47 -4.05 48.05
N GLN A 286 -38.40 -4.13 49.01
CA GLN A 286 -39.05 -3.03 49.70
C GLN A 286 -38.03 -2.02 50.24
N SER A 287 -38.33 -0.74 50.04
CA SER A 287 -37.65 0.38 50.70
C SER A 287 -37.78 0.32 52.21
N PRO A 288 -36.77 0.84 52.93
CA PRO A 288 -37.12 1.95 53.82
C PRO A 288 -36.17 3.16 53.71
N ARG A 289 -36.80 4.32 53.92
CA ARG A 289 -36.23 5.67 54.04
C ARG A 289 -35.08 5.74 55.05
N ARG A 290 -34.04 6.54 54.73
CA ARG A 290 -33.19 7.35 55.64
C ARG A 290 -32.37 8.33 54.77
N SER A 291 -32.69 9.62 54.77
CA SER A 291 -32.13 10.70 55.62
C SER A 291 -30.66 11.06 55.34
N ALA A 292 -30.50 12.17 54.62
CA ALA A 292 -29.53 13.26 54.74
C ALA A 292 -28.07 12.99 55.18
N GLY A 293 -27.16 13.44 54.32
CA GLY A 293 -26.02 14.29 54.72
C GLY A 293 -24.64 13.69 54.48
N THR A 294 -23.92 14.14 53.45
CA THR A 294 -22.49 14.48 53.54
C THR A 294 -21.97 15.21 52.31
N THR A 295 -21.49 16.43 52.56
CA THR A 295 -20.39 17.19 51.94
C THR A 295 -19.77 16.72 50.62
N PHE A 296 -19.90 17.61 49.61
CA PHE A 296 -19.05 17.67 48.41
C PHE A 296 -17.65 18.19 48.79
N SER A 297 -16.60 17.43 48.43
CA SER A 297 -15.23 17.95 48.32
C SER A 297 -14.84 17.93 46.85
N THR A 298 -14.47 19.10 46.34
CA THR A 298 -13.97 19.34 44.99
C THR A 298 -12.60 18.69 44.78
N PRO A 299 -12.32 18.08 43.62
CA PRO A 299 -10.96 17.69 43.25
C PRO A 299 -10.17 18.91 42.73
N PRO A 300 -8.83 18.96 42.93
CA PRO A 300 -8.02 20.02 42.38
C PRO A 300 -7.83 19.86 40.85
N SER A 301 -8.05 21.00 40.20
CA SER A 301 -7.62 21.46 38.88
C SER A 301 -6.53 20.66 38.14
N VAL A 302 -6.86 20.28 36.91
CA VAL A 302 -5.93 19.86 35.84
C VAL A 302 -5.22 21.10 35.31
N ALA A 303 -3.97 21.34 35.73
CA ALA A 303 -3.08 22.31 35.10
C ALA A 303 -1.61 21.92 35.35
N ASN A 304 -0.97 21.36 34.32
CA ASN A 304 0.45 21.54 33.93
C ASN A 304 0.94 20.35 33.11
N LEU A 305 0.85 20.44 31.78
CA LEU A 305 1.74 19.67 30.91
C LEU A 305 1.89 20.31 29.51
N ILE A 306 2.48 21.51 29.43
CA ILE A 306 3.07 22.03 28.18
C ILE A 306 4.35 22.81 28.52
N ARG A 307 5.40 22.59 27.71
CA ARG A 307 6.75 23.19 27.66
C ARG A 307 7.77 22.42 28.53
N VAL A 308 8.94 21.97 28.06
CA VAL A 308 9.87 22.50 27.03
C VAL A 308 10.71 21.33 26.48
N ILE A 309 10.82 21.16 25.16
CA ILE A 309 11.97 20.52 24.50
C ILE A 309 12.65 21.60 23.67
N VAL A 310 13.69 22.21 24.22
CA VAL A 310 14.79 22.86 23.50
C VAL A 310 15.98 22.84 24.43
N GLY A 311 17.11 22.30 23.96
CA GLY A 311 18.41 22.85 24.32
C GLY A 311 19.35 21.94 25.10
N ALA A 312 20.34 21.43 24.33
CA ALA A 312 21.76 21.48 24.66
C ALA A 312 22.34 20.50 25.69
N ASP A 313 23.09 19.54 25.14
CA ASP A 313 24.40 19.08 25.62
C ASP A 313 25.33 20.30 25.82
N PRO A 314 26.18 20.34 26.87
CA PRO A 314 27.53 19.81 26.65
C PRO A 314 28.16 19.12 27.88
N THR A 315 28.89 18.04 27.58
CA THR A 315 30.23 17.70 28.11
C THR A 315 30.44 17.67 29.63
N GLU A 316 30.80 16.50 30.18
CA GLU A 316 32.06 16.32 30.93
C GLU A 316 32.33 14.83 31.26
N THR A 317 33.40 14.33 30.64
CA THR A 317 34.49 13.49 31.19
C THR A 317 34.21 12.52 32.34
N ARG A 318 34.44 11.22 32.07
CA ARG A 318 35.30 10.35 32.88
C ARG A 318 36.08 9.36 32.01
N CYS A 319 37.40 9.39 32.20
CA CYS A 319 38.47 8.48 31.77
C CYS A 319 38.77 8.37 30.27
#